data_AF-K1SBD3-F1
#
_entry.id   AF-K1SBD3-F1
#
_cell.length_a   1.000
_cell.length_b   1.000
_cell.length_c   1.000
_cell.angle_alpha   90.00
_cell.angle_beta   90.00
_cell.angle_gamma   90.00
#
_symmetry.space_group_name_H-M   'P 1'
#
loop_
_entity.id
_entity.type
_entity.pdbx_description
1 polymer ?
#
loop_
_entity_poly.entity_id
_entity_poly.type
_entity_poly.pdbx_seq_one_letter_code
_entity_poly.pdbx_strand_id
1 'polypeptide(L)'
;MLMPIITDFVITGGIFLFSDKRYKNTVFNMVRELKLTPHEKKKYHLDDTKKIEKTVKQYDMIIPVVAKASEMSYNRAEVKTLREMWESYNGVYFEQGIIDKMFSLIKEYSPEYYNSACEYFSGKYHRAFNCYIMKKELFVRMCEFQFPIMKRITE
;
A
#
# COMPACT_ATOMS: atom_id res chain seq x y z
N MET A 1 -7.85 -3.31 20.89
CA MET A 1 -8.53 -4.32 20.03
C MET A 1 -7.79 -4.31 18.70
N LEU A 2 -7.01 -5.34 18.40
CA LEU A 2 -6.24 -5.43 17.15
C LEU A 2 -7.25 -5.55 15.99
N MET A 3 -7.30 -4.55 15.11
CA MET A 3 -8.20 -4.53 13.97
C MET A 3 -7.78 -5.63 12.98
N PRO A 4 -8.71 -6.43 12.43
CA PRO A 4 -8.38 -7.48 11.48
C PRO A 4 -8.01 -6.86 10.12
N ILE A 5 -6.73 -6.56 9.94
CA ILE A 5 -6.15 -6.15 8.66
C ILE A 5 -5.59 -7.41 8.00
N ILE A 6 -6.11 -7.78 6.83
CA ILE A 6 -5.50 -8.85 6.02
C ILE A 6 -4.56 -8.25 4.98
N THR A 7 -3.36 -8.81 4.94
CA THR A 7 -2.28 -8.49 4.00
C THR A 7 -2.06 -9.63 2.99
N ASP A 8 -3.05 -10.47 2.70
CA ASP A 8 -2.88 -11.65 1.82
C ASP A 8 -3.36 -11.42 0.38
N PHE A 9 -3.89 -10.23 0.07
CA PHE A 9 -4.42 -9.97 -1.25
C PHE A 9 -3.33 -9.54 -2.21
N VAL A 10 -3.08 -10.40 -3.18
CA VAL A 10 -2.18 -10.13 -4.30
C VAL A 10 -2.91 -9.27 -5.32
N ILE A 11 -2.17 -8.40 -5.99
CA ILE A 11 -2.68 -7.52 -7.03
C ILE A 11 -2.35 -8.09 -8.42
N THR A 12 -3.30 -8.06 -9.35
CA THR A 12 -3.02 -8.13 -10.80
C THR A 12 -3.50 -6.85 -11.49
N GLY A 13 -2.59 -6.12 -12.14
CA GLY A 13 -2.92 -4.85 -12.82
C GLY A 13 -3.63 -3.80 -11.95
N GLY A 14 -3.44 -3.81 -10.63
CA GLY A 14 -4.14 -2.93 -9.68
C GLY A 14 -5.40 -3.51 -9.02
N ILE A 15 -5.76 -4.78 -9.28
CA ILE A 15 -7.00 -5.42 -8.79
C ILE A 15 -6.69 -6.51 -7.76
N PHE A 16 -7.44 -6.54 -6.66
CA PHE A 16 -7.38 -7.59 -5.64
C PHE A 16 -7.95 -8.92 -6.15
N LEU A 17 -7.24 -10.01 -5.88
CA LEU A 17 -7.69 -11.36 -6.20
C LEU A 17 -8.51 -11.95 -5.04
N PHE A 18 -9.69 -12.51 -5.33
CA PHE A 18 -10.56 -13.08 -4.29
C PHE A 18 -10.51 -14.62 -4.24
N SER A 19 -9.65 -15.24 -5.04
CA SER A 19 -9.43 -16.68 -5.03
C SER A 19 -8.69 -17.15 -3.78
N ASP A 20 -9.07 -18.31 -3.26
CA ASP A 20 -8.40 -18.94 -2.11
C ASP A 20 -7.05 -19.57 -2.50
N LYS A 21 -6.73 -19.60 -3.80
CA LYS A 21 -5.47 -20.15 -4.31
C LYS A 21 -4.35 -19.13 -4.21
N ARG A 22 -3.15 -19.59 -3.85
CA ARG A 22 -1.91 -18.80 -4.00
C ARG A 22 -1.39 -18.92 -5.43
N TYR A 23 -0.92 -17.80 -5.97
CA TYR A 23 -0.38 -17.71 -7.33
C TYR A 23 1.07 -17.23 -7.29
N LYS A 24 1.86 -17.59 -8.31
CA LYS A 24 3.22 -17.09 -8.46
C LYS A 24 3.21 -15.56 -8.58
N ASN A 25 3.96 -14.90 -7.72
CA ASN A 25 4.04 -13.46 -7.61
C ASN A 25 5.43 -12.93 -8.00
N THR A 26 5.50 -11.63 -8.23
CA THR A 26 6.75 -10.86 -8.40
C THR A 26 7.33 -10.47 -7.04
N VAL A 27 8.52 -9.86 -7.03
CA VAL A 27 9.13 -9.22 -5.84
C VAL A 27 8.26 -8.13 -5.20
N PHE A 28 7.32 -7.57 -5.98
CA PHE A 28 6.34 -6.59 -5.50
C PHE A 28 5.05 -7.25 -4.99
N ASN A 29 5.05 -8.57 -4.79
CA ASN A 29 3.87 -9.38 -4.48
C ASN A 29 2.69 -9.16 -5.43
N MET A 30 2.97 -9.02 -6.73
CA MET A 30 1.95 -8.91 -7.77
C MET A 30 1.86 -10.19 -8.61
N VAL A 31 0.66 -10.56 -9.01
CA VAL A 31 0.41 -11.58 -10.04
C VAL A 31 0.35 -10.88 -11.38
N ARG A 32 1.24 -11.28 -12.31
CA ARG A 32 1.23 -10.74 -13.67
C ARG A 32 0.27 -11.54 -14.53
N GLU A 33 -0.67 -10.83 -15.14
CA GLU A 33 -1.51 -11.34 -16.21
C GLU A 33 -1.36 -10.44 -17.43
N LEU A 34 -1.37 -11.05 -18.62
CA LEU A 34 -1.24 -10.29 -19.87
C LEU A 34 -2.53 -9.54 -20.20
N LYS A 35 -3.69 -10.16 -19.93
CA LYS A 35 -5.02 -9.62 -20.16
C LYS A 35 -6.01 -10.19 -19.14
N LEU A 36 -7.03 -9.41 -18.80
CA LEU A 36 -8.16 -9.87 -17.97
C LEU A 36 -9.28 -10.38 -18.87
N THR A 37 -9.15 -11.61 -19.37
CA THR A 37 -10.21 -12.25 -20.13
C THR A 37 -11.29 -12.79 -19.17
N PRO A 38 -12.45 -13.24 -19.68
CA PRO A 38 -13.45 -13.92 -18.86
C PRO A 38 -12.88 -15.13 -18.10
N HIS A 39 -11.84 -15.78 -18.64
CA HIS A 39 -11.14 -16.87 -17.96
C HIS A 39 -10.44 -16.38 -16.69
N GLU A 40 -9.63 -15.32 -16.76
CA GLU A 40 -8.92 -14.76 -15.60
C GLU A 40 -9.92 -14.22 -14.56
N LYS A 41 -11.01 -13.58 -15.01
CA LYS A 41 -12.05 -13.10 -14.09
C LYS A 41 -12.62 -14.24 -13.24
N LYS A 42 -12.98 -15.37 -13.87
CA LYS A 42 -13.41 -16.59 -13.15
C LYS A 42 -12.30 -17.19 -12.29
N LYS A 43 -11.08 -17.32 -12.83
CA LYS A 43 -9.91 -17.87 -12.12
C LYS A 43 -9.65 -17.16 -10.80
N TYR A 44 -9.88 -15.85 -10.76
CA TYR A 44 -9.62 -14.98 -9.61
C TYR A 44 -10.86 -14.56 -8.83
N HIS A 45 -12.04 -15.06 -9.21
CA HIS A 45 -13.33 -14.70 -8.63
C HIS A 45 -13.62 -13.19 -8.68
N LEU A 46 -13.19 -12.52 -9.76
CA LEU A 46 -13.46 -11.08 -9.97
C LEU A 46 -14.88 -10.81 -10.44
N ASP A 47 -15.58 -11.83 -10.93
CA ASP A 47 -16.98 -11.79 -11.37
C ASP A 47 -17.95 -12.44 -10.35
N ASP A 48 -17.44 -12.86 -9.17
CA ASP A 48 -18.23 -13.47 -8.11
C ASP A 48 -18.58 -12.44 -7.02
N THR A 49 -19.62 -11.62 -7.30
CA THR A 49 -20.05 -10.56 -6.39
C THR A 49 -20.38 -11.08 -4.98
N LYS A 50 -20.98 -12.27 -4.86
CA LYS A 50 -21.33 -12.86 -3.56
C LYS A 50 -20.08 -13.17 -2.74
N LYS A 51 -19.05 -13.75 -3.37
CA LYS A 51 -17.77 -14.03 -2.72
C LYS A 51 -17.04 -12.74 -2.37
N ILE A 52 -16.99 -11.77 -3.27
CA ILE A 52 -16.36 -10.45 -3.03
C ILE A 52 -17.01 -9.79 -1.80
N GLU A 53 -18.34 -9.68 -1.79
CA GLU A 53 -19.06 -9.07 -0.66
C GLU A 53 -18.84 -9.82 0.65
N LYS A 54 -18.91 -11.16 0.62
CA LYS A 54 -18.66 -11.99 1.80
C LYS A 54 -17.26 -11.74 2.34
N THR A 55 -16.25 -11.66 1.49
CA THR A 55 -14.86 -11.43 1.88
C THR A 55 -14.67 -10.01 2.41
N VAL A 56 -15.16 -8.98 1.71
CA VAL A 56 -14.99 -7.57 2.12
C VAL A 56 -15.67 -7.29 3.45
N LYS A 57 -16.86 -7.84 3.71
CA LYS A 57 -17.62 -7.61 4.96
C LYS A 57 -16.95 -8.20 6.20
N GLN A 58 -15.98 -9.10 6.05
CA GLN A 58 -15.26 -9.72 7.18
C GLN A 58 -14.15 -8.82 7.75
N TYR A 59 -13.75 -7.77 7.04
CA TYR A 59 -12.58 -6.96 7.40
C TYR A 59 -12.94 -5.47 7.43
N ASP A 60 -12.23 -4.73 8.28
CA ASP A 60 -12.31 -3.27 8.27
C ASP A 60 -11.56 -2.70 7.05
N MET A 61 -10.48 -3.36 6.66
CA MET A 61 -9.61 -2.97 5.56
C MET A 61 -8.91 -4.20 4.96
N ILE A 62 -8.85 -4.22 3.64
CA ILE A 62 -8.08 -5.13 2.81
C ILE A 62 -7.00 -4.30 2.12
N ILE A 63 -5.76 -4.71 2.32
CA ILE A 63 -4.58 -4.07 1.72
C ILE A 63 -3.68 -5.10 1.05
N PRO A 64 -2.76 -4.66 0.17
CA PRO A 64 -1.85 -5.57 -0.50
C PRO A 64 -0.85 -6.19 0.47
N VAL A 65 -0.31 -7.34 0.08
CA VAL A 65 0.81 -7.98 0.77
C VAL A 65 2.00 -7.02 0.81
N VAL A 66 2.65 -6.92 1.98
CA VAL A 66 3.85 -6.09 2.14
C VAL A 66 5.02 -6.62 1.32
N ALA A 67 5.81 -5.72 0.72
CA ALA A 67 7.02 -6.05 -0.01
C ALA A 67 8.26 -5.61 0.77
N LYS A 68 9.41 -6.28 0.57
CA LYS A 68 10.63 -5.98 1.33
C LYS A 68 11.34 -4.78 0.71
N ALA A 69 11.72 -3.80 1.54
CA ALA A 69 12.37 -2.55 1.11
C ALA A 69 13.63 -2.81 0.26
N SER A 70 14.44 -3.79 0.65
CA SER A 70 15.67 -4.18 -0.06
C SER A 70 15.44 -4.74 -1.47
N GLU A 71 14.23 -5.19 -1.78
CA GLU A 71 13.86 -5.69 -3.12
C GLU A 71 13.25 -4.59 -4.00
N MET A 72 12.99 -3.42 -3.41
CA MET A 72 12.30 -2.29 -4.01
C MET A 72 13.17 -1.04 -4.13
N SER A 73 14.43 -1.08 -3.71
CA SER A 73 15.31 0.09 -3.80
C SER A 73 15.66 0.44 -5.24
N TYR A 74 15.84 1.74 -5.48
CA TYR A 74 16.27 2.23 -6.78
C TYR A 74 17.68 1.73 -7.10
N ASN A 75 17.91 1.31 -8.35
CA ASN A 75 19.19 0.77 -8.82
C ASN A 75 19.80 -0.34 -7.95
N ARG A 76 18.96 -1.11 -7.22
CA ARG A 76 19.40 -2.16 -6.29
C ARG A 76 20.32 -1.64 -5.18
N ALA A 77 20.13 -0.39 -4.75
CA ALA A 77 20.84 0.15 -3.60
C ALA A 77 20.64 -0.74 -2.36
N GLU A 78 21.69 -0.95 -1.60
CA GLU A 78 21.57 -1.65 -0.32
C GLU A 78 20.88 -0.73 0.70
N VAL A 79 19.67 -1.09 1.10
CA VAL A 79 18.86 -0.32 2.05
C VAL A 79 18.37 -1.23 3.19
N LYS A 80 18.36 -0.67 4.39
CA LYS A 80 17.95 -1.33 5.64
C LYS A 80 16.58 -0.88 6.12
N THR A 81 16.14 0.31 5.71
CA THR A 81 14.89 0.93 6.14
C THR A 81 14.05 1.40 4.96
N LEU A 82 12.75 1.61 5.17
CA LEU A 82 11.88 2.21 4.16
C LEU A 82 12.25 3.65 3.87
N ARG A 83 12.78 4.38 4.85
CA ARG A 83 13.34 5.70 4.64
C ARG A 83 14.48 5.67 3.62
N GLU A 84 15.49 4.83 3.83
CA GLU A 84 16.61 4.67 2.89
C GLU A 84 16.13 4.23 1.50
N MET A 85 15.15 3.31 1.44
CA MET A 85 14.54 2.88 0.19
C MET A 85 13.92 4.07 -0.56
N TRP A 86 13.11 4.89 0.09
CA TRP A 86 12.50 6.06 -0.56
C TRP A 86 13.51 7.15 -0.89
N GLU A 87 14.48 7.41 -0.01
CA GLU A 87 15.57 8.37 -0.29
C GLU A 87 16.43 7.94 -1.49
N SER A 88 16.53 6.64 -1.77
CA SER A 88 17.19 6.15 -3.00
C SER A 88 16.50 6.62 -4.30
N TYR A 89 15.24 7.05 -4.23
CA TYR A 89 14.47 7.63 -5.33
C TYR A 89 14.47 9.17 -5.38
N ASN A 90 15.28 9.83 -4.54
CA ASN A 90 15.48 11.28 -4.63
C ASN A 90 15.97 11.67 -6.04
N GLY A 91 15.36 12.68 -6.63
CA GLY A 91 15.61 13.12 -8.00
C GLY A 91 14.98 12.24 -9.09
N VAL A 92 14.32 11.13 -8.72
CA VAL A 92 13.57 10.27 -9.64
C VAL A 92 12.06 10.48 -9.49
N TYR A 93 11.55 10.37 -8.26
CA TYR A 93 10.12 10.56 -7.98
C TYR A 93 9.80 11.87 -7.29
N PHE A 94 10.75 12.41 -6.53
CA PHE A 94 10.56 13.62 -5.75
C PHE A 94 11.89 14.28 -5.44
N GLU A 95 11.83 15.55 -5.06
CA GLU A 95 12.99 16.35 -4.68
C GLU A 95 13.60 15.86 -3.36
N GLN A 96 14.90 16.10 -3.18
CA GLN A 96 15.58 15.78 -1.94
C GLN A 96 14.97 16.56 -0.77
N GLY A 97 14.82 15.91 0.38
CA GLY A 97 14.24 16.52 1.59
C GLY A 97 12.71 16.47 1.66
N ILE A 98 12.02 15.97 0.63
CA ILE A 98 10.54 15.87 0.65
C ILE A 98 10.03 15.01 1.81
N ILE A 99 10.78 13.97 2.18
CA ILE A 99 10.43 13.06 3.27
C ILE A 99 10.48 13.82 4.59
N ASP A 100 11.53 14.61 4.84
CA ASP A 100 11.62 15.44 6.05
C ASP A 100 10.52 16.50 6.12
N LYS A 101 10.18 17.12 4.97
CA LYS A 101 9.04 18.04 4.87
C LYS A 101 7.74 17.31 5.22
N MET A 102 7.49 16.12 4.66
CA MET A 102 6.33 15.30 4.96
C MET A 102 6.24 14.96 6.45
N PHE A 103 7.34 14.52 7.09
CA PHE A 103 7.38 14.23 8.52
C PHE A 103 7.07 15.45 9.38
N SER A 104 7.61 16.62 9.01
CA SER A 104 7.31 17.88 9.70
C SER A 104 5.82 18.24 9.59
N LEU A 105 5.23 18.09 8.40
CA LEU A 105 3.81 18.34 8.18
C LEU A 105 2.92 17.33 8.92
N ILE A 106 3.28 16.04 8.96
CA ILE A 106 2.57 15.05 9.80
C ILE A 106 2.59 15.50 11.26
N LYS A 107 3.74 15.95 11.78
CA LYS A 107 3.87 16.40 13.16
C LYS A 107 3.03 17.63 13.47
N GLU A 108 2.88 18.54 12.51
CA GLU A 108 2.10 19.78 12.64
C GLU A 108 0.59 19.53 12.54
N TYR A 109 0.14 18.81 11.49
CA TYR A 109 -1.27 18.70 11.14
C TYR A 109 -1.95 17.45 11.69
N SER A 110 -1.18 16.40 12.02
CA SER A 110 -1.73 15.15 12.53
C SER A 110 -0.74 14.46 13.49
N PRO A 111 -0.36 15.12 14.60
CA PRO A 111 0.67 14.65 15.53
C PRO A 111 0.38 13.24 16.08
N GLU A 112 -0.89 12.86 16.17
CA GLU A 112 -1.32 11.52 16.60
C GLU A 112 -0.81 10.39 15.69
N TYR A 113 -0.47 10.68 14.42
CA TYR A 113 0.07 9.71 13.47
C TYR A 113 1.59 9.79 13.32
N TYR A 114 2.26 10.78 13.94
CA TYR A 114 3.69 11.01 13.76
C TYR A 114 4.54 9.81 14.19
N ASN A 115 4.25 9.24 15.37
CA ASN A 115 4.99 8.08 15.87
C ASN A 115 4.80 6.85 14.97
N SER A 116 3.57 6.64 14.46
CA SER A 116 3.30 5.56 13.51
C SER A 116 4.03 5.75 12.18
N ALA A 117 4.17 6.99 11.71
CA ALA A 117 4.96 7.30 10.52
C ALA A 117 6.46 7.00 10.75
N CYS A 118 7.01 7.39 11.91
CA CYS A 118 8.39 7.09 12.28
C CYS A 118 8.64 5.58 12.35
N GLU A 119 7.75 4.85 13.03
CA GLU A 119 7.82 3.41 13.14
C GLU A 119 7.80 2.75 11.76
N TYR A 120 6.83 3.15 10.91
CA TYR A 120 6.72 2.63 9.55
C TYR A 120 7.99 2.87 8.73
N PHE A 121 8.51 4.11 8.69
CA PHE A 121 9.70 4.43 7.89
C PHE A 121 11.00 3.81 8.42
N SER A 122 11.06 3.50 9.71
CA SER A 122 12.18 2.73 10.30
C SER A 122 12.11 1.23 9.98
N GLY A 123 10.95 0.75 9.55
CA GLY A 123 10.69 -0.65 9.19
C GLY A 123 11.32 -1.10 7.87
N LYS A 124 11.14 -2.39 7.56
CA LYS A 124 11.72 -3.07 6.38
C LYS A 124 10.69 -3.49 5.32
N TYR A 125 9.40 -3.30 5.62
CA TYR A 125 8.30 -3.87 4.85
C TYR A 125 7.37 -2.77 4.35
N HIS A 126 7.41 -2.54 3.05
CA HIS A 126 6.63 -1.54 2.36
C HIS A 126 5.20 -2.04 2.13
N ARG A 127 4.21 -1.24 2.53
CA ARG A 127 2.84 -1.36 2.06
C ARG A 127 2.73 -0.64 0.72
N ALA A 128 3.14 -1.33 -0.33
CA ALA A 128 3.15 -0.81 -1.69
C ALA A 128 1.73 -0.60 -2.23
N PHE A 129 1.64 0.24 -3.26
CA PHE A 129 0.42 0.58 -4.01
C PHE A 129 -0.65 1.34 -3.21
N ASN A 130 -1.47 2.08 -3.95
CA ASN A 130 -2.60 2.85 -3.46
C ASN A 130 -3.93 2.08 -3.62
N CYS A 131 -3.87 0.75 -3.63
CA CYS A 131 -5.05 -0.11 -3.77
C CYS A 131 -5.53 -0.55 -2.40
N TYR A 132 -6.76 -0.18 -2.04
CA TYR A 132 -7.36 -0.55 -0.76
C TYR A 132 -8.85 -0.83 -0.94
N ILE A 133 -9.39 -1.78 -0.17
CA ILE A 133 -10.83 -1.87 0.07
C ILE A 133 -11.01 -1.66 1.56
N MET A 134 -11.77 -0.65 1.98
CA MET A 134 -11.93 -0.35 3.39
C MET A 134 -13.33 0.18 3.67
N LYS A 135 -13.73 0.13 4.94
CA LYS A 135 -14.96 0.78 5.40
C LYS A 135 -14.92 2.28 5.12
N LYS A 136 -16.09 2.86 4.86
CA LYS A 136 -16.25 4.27 4.44
C LYS A 136 -15.58 5.23 5.43
N GLU A 137 -15.76 5.01 6.73
CA GLU A 137 -15.20 5.84 7.79
C GLU A 137 -13.67 5.82 7.83
N LEU A 138 -13.05 4.67 7.51
CA LEU A 138 -11.59 4.59 7.42
C LEU A 138 -11.08 5.30 6.17
N PHE A 139 -11.80 5.20 5.06
CA PHE A 139 -11.47 5.92 3.83
C PHE A 139 -11.52 7.44 4.05
N VAL A 140 -12.59 7.95 4.67
CA VAL A 140 -12.72 9.37 4.99
C VAL A 140 -11.58 9.85 5.90
N ARG A 141 -11.29 9.11 6.98
CA ARG A 141 -10.18 9.44 7.88
C ARG A 141 -8.81 9.44 7.18
N MET A 142 -8.58 8.49 6.27
CA MET A 142 -7.35 8.45 5.47
C MET A 142 -7.25 9.69 4.57
N CYS A 143 -8.34 10.10 3.92
CA CYS A 143 -8.38 11.30 3.09
C CYS A 143 -8.14 12.59 3.90
N GLU A 144 -8.78 12.71 5.06
CA GLU A 144 -8.61 13.83 5.99
C GLU A 144 -7.19 13.96 6.50
N PHE A 145 -6.47 12.84 6.65
CA PHE A 145 -5.05 12.82 6.96
C PHE A 145 -4.17 13.19 5.75
N GLN A 146 -4.34 12.51 4.61
CA GLN A 146 -3.40 12.59 3.48
C GLN A 146 -3.47 13.91 2.70
N PHE A 147 -4.67 14.39 2.36
CA PHE A 147 -4.81 15.50 1.43
C PHE A 147 -4.34 16.86 1.97
N PRO A 148 -4.56 17.22 3.25
CA PRO A 148 -4.00 18.45 3.81
C PRO A 148 -2.47 18.49 3.75
N ILE A 149 -1.82 17.35 4.07
CA ILE A 149 -0.37 17.22 4.01
C ILE A 149 0.12 17.34 2.55
N MET A 150 -0.51 16.62 1.61
CA MET A 150 -0.14 16.67 0.19
C MET A 150 -0.24 18.09 -0.38
N LYS A 151 -1.29 18.84 -0.01
CA LYS A 151 -1.45 20.23 -0.44
C LYS A 151 -0.27 21.11 0.00
N ARG A 152 0.19 20.95 1.24
CA ARG A 152 1.35 21.68 1.79
C ARG A 152 2.70 21.21 1.25
N ILE A 153 2.79 19.95 0.83
CA ILE A 153 4.01 19.42 0.21
C ILE A 153 4.30 20.15 -1.11
N THR A 154 3.27 20.45 -1.89
CA THR A 154 3.37 21.07 -3.22
C THR A 154 3.45 22.60 -3.22
N GLU A 155 3.23 23.23 -2.07
CA GLU A 155 3.45 24.67 -1.83
C GLU A 155 4.92 24.96 -1.51
#